data_AF-Q7XZ18-F1
#
_entry.id   AF-Q7XZ18-F1
#
_cell.length_a   1.000
_cell.length_b   1.000
_cell.length_c   1.000
_cell.angle_alpha   90.00
_cell.angle_beta   90.00
_cell.angle_gamma   90.00
#
_symmetry.space_group_name_H-M   'P 1'
#
loop_
_entity.id
_entity.type
_entity.pdbx_description
1 polymer ?
#
loop_
_entity_poly.entity_id
_entity_poly.type
_entity_poly.pdbx_seq_one_letter_code
_entity_poly.pdbx_strand_id
1 'polypeptide(L)'
;LGDRVHVGGGEFSPRVLFSHRDASTRHAFVQVSTACGRSVAATHGHYLYVNGRLAIAGSVKVGDRLQDAHGAPLDVTKVEVVTKTGLYNPQTLHGDIVVDSVRASTFTKAVEIKMAHALMAPLRMMYNAVGLSATFLDKGADTIMSMLPKGRTEL
;
A
#
# COMPACT_ATOMS: atom_id res chain seq x y z
N LEU A 1 11.17 13.91 11.15
CA LEU A 1 10.31 14.46 10.08
C LEU A 1 10.37 13.48 8.91
N GLY A 2 9.20 12.98 8.47
CA GLY A 2 8.97 12.08 7.35
C GLY A 2 9.74 10.76 7.39
N ASP A 3 9.09 9.65 7.79
CA ASP A 3 9.69 8.33 7.60
C ASP A 3 9.90 8.15 6.08
N ARG A 4 11.16 8.02 5.67
CA ARG A 4 11.50 7.65 4.30
C ARG A 4 11.38 6.15 4.19
N VAL A 5 10.56 5.69 3.27
CA VAL A 5 10.31 4.27 3.03
C VAL A 5 10.96 3.85 1.72
N HIS A 6 11.41 2.61 1.65
CA HIS A 6 11.98 2.05 0.44
C HIS A 6 10.88 1.97 -0.64
N VAL A 7 11.17 2.45 -1.86
CA VAL A 7 10.20 2.50 -2.98
C VAL A 7 10.62 1.67 -4.19
N GLY A 8 11.79 1.03 -4.11
CA GLY A 8 12.35 0.17 -5.15
C GLY A 8 13.65 0.75 -5.73
N GLY A 9 14.46 -0.08 -6.37
CA GLY A 9 15.71 0.33 -7.01
C GLY A 9 16.76 0.93 -6.05
N GLY A 10 16.65 0.68 -4.74
CA GLY A 10 17.48 1.32 -3.72
C GLY A 10 17.06 2.74 -3.35
N GLU A 11 15.95 3.25 -3.91
CA GLU A 11 15.44 4.59 -3.66
C GLU A 11 14.54 4.64 -2.41
N PHE A 12 14.63 5.74 -1.67
CA PHE A 12 13.78 6.01 -0.51
C PHE A 12 12.99 7.30 -0.68
N SER A 13 11.67 7.22 -0.55
CA SER A 13 10.76 8.36 -0.66
C SER A 13 10.17 8.71 0.71
N PRO A 14 9.99 10.01 1.03
CA PRO A 14 9.17 10.42 2.17
C PRO A 14 7.75 9.86 2.06
N ARG A 15 7.21 9.38 3.19
CA ARG A 15 5.76 9.23 3.38
C ARG A 15 5.15 10.60 3.69
N VAL A 16 4.13 10.98 2.94
CA VAL A 16 3.48 12.30 3.09
C VAL A 16 2.12 12.25 3.79
N LEU A 17 1.45 11.10 3.78
CA LEU A 17 0.10 10.91 4.32
C LEU A 17 -0.19 9.42 4.53
N PHE A 18 -1.05 9.06 5.49
CA PHE A 18 -1.84 7.82 5.39
C PHE A 18 -3.24 8.12 4.84
N SER A 19 -3.54 7.58 3.65
CA SER A 19 -4.90 7.66 3.08
C SER A 19 -5.88 6.70 3.76
N HIS A 20 -5.36 5.66 4.41
CA HIS A 20 -6.08 4.79 5.32
C HIS A 20 -5.12 4.32 6.41
N ARG A 21 -5.58 4.28 7.66
CA ARG A 21 -4.83 3.74 8.80
C ARG A 21 -5.81 3.27 9.86
N ASP A 22 -5.88 1.96 10.05
CA ASP A 22 -6.63 1.36 11.14
C ASP A 22 -5.88 0.14 11.63
N ALA A 23 -5.30 0.23 12.83
CA ALA A 23 -4.51 -0.84 13.42
C ALA A 23 -5.38 -1.99 13.97
N SER A 24 -6.67 -1.75 14.19
CA SER A 24 -7.57 -2.65 14.93
C SER A 24 -8.50 -3.45 14.04
N THR A 25 -8.75 -2.98 12.82
CA THR A 25 -9.63 -3.68 11.88
C THR A 25 -9.08 -5.03 11.44
N ARG A 26 -9.97 -6.02 11.31
CA ARG A 26 -9.68 -7.28 10.63
C ARG A 26 -10.19 -7.19 9.21
N HIS A 27 -9.34 -7.45 8.23
CA HIS A 27 -9.70 -7.33 6.83
C HIS A 27 -9.19 -8.54 6.03
N ALA A 28 -9.87 -8.85 4.93
CA ALA A 28 -9.43 -9.86 3.97
C ALA A 28 -8.32 -9.32 3.07
N PHE A 29 -7.25 -10.08 2.91
CA PHE A 29 -6.12 -9.77 2.05
C PHE A 29 -5.90 -10.91 1.08
N VAL A 30 -5.47 -10.58 -0.14
CA VAL A 30 -4.86 -11.54 -1.05
C VAL A 30 -3.41 -11.68 -0.62
N GLN A 31 -3.06 -12.86 -0.12
CA GLN A 31 -1.69 -13.23 0.19
C GLN A 31 -1.09 -13.97 -1.01
N VAL A 32 0.02 -13.45 -1.50
CA VAL A 32 0.76 -14.00 -2.63
C VAL A 32 2.12 -14.46 -2.13
N SER A 33 2.44 -15.74 -2.28
CA SER A 33 3.73 -16.31 -1.92
C SER A 33 4.54 -16.66 -3.16
N THR A 34 5.85 -16.47 -3.08
CA THR A 34 6.77 -16.64 -4.20
C THR A 34 7.74 -17.80 -3.96
N ALA A 35 8.35 -18.29 -5.04
CA ALA A 35 9.27 -19.44 -5.00
C ALA A 35 10.48 -19.23 -4.08
N CYS A 36 10.93 -17.98 -3.91
CA CYS A 36 12.05 -17.62 -3.05
C CYS A 36 11.65 -17.42 -1.57
N GLY A 37 10.44 -17.83 -1.18
CA GLY A 37 9.95 -17.75 0.20
C GLY A 37 9.46 -16.37 0.64
N ARG A 38 9.41 -15.37 -0.26
CA ARG A 38 8.83 -14.05 0.03
C ARG A 38 7.31 -14.14 -0.07
N SER A 39 6.60 -13.32 0.71
CA SER A 39 5.15 -13.24 0.65
C SER A 39 4.69 -11.82 0.90
N VAL A 40 3.67 -11.37 0.18
CA VAL A 40 3.03 -10.06 0.37
C VAL A 40 1.54 -10.25 0.54
N ALA A 41 0.93 -9.44 1.41
CA ALA A 41 -0.51 -9.40 1.60
C ALA A 41 -1.05 -8.00 1.30
N ALA A 42 -1.99 -7.91 0.36
CA ALA A 42 -2.60 -6.65 -0.04
C ALA A 42 -4.12 -6.83 -0.20
N THR A 43 -4.90 -5.76 -0.04
CA THR A 43 -6.35 -5.84 -0.29
C THR A 43 -6.62 -6.18 -1.75
N HIS A 44 -7.77 -6.77 -2.06
CA HIS A 44 -8.10 -7.23 -3.41
C HIS A 44 -7.88 -6.15 -4.49
N GLY A 45 -8.19 -4.89 -4.19
CA GLY A 45 -8.04 -3.76 -5.12
C GLY A 45 -6.67 -3.06 -5.08
N HIS A 46 -5.71 -3.50 -4.28
CA HIS A 46 -4.40 -2.85 -4.18
C HIS A 46 -3.52 -3.18 -5.38
N TYR A 47 -2.73 -2.22 -5.87
CA TYR A 47 -1.91 -2.45 -7.06
C TYR A 47 -0.53 -3.03 -6.73
N LEU A 48 -0.18 -4.12 -7.42
CA LEU A 48 1.14 -4.75 -7.44
C LEU A 48 1.72 -4.68 -8.85
N TYR A 49 3.05 -4.79 -8.96
CA TYR A 49 3.73 -4.97 -10.24
C TYR A 49 3.72 -6.46 -10.62
N VAL A 50 2.82 -6.84 -11.53
CA VAL A 50 2.59 -8.23 -11.97
C VAL A 50 2.95 -8.34 -13.45
N ASN A 51 3.88 -9.23 -13.79
CA ASN A 51 4.39 -9.43 -15.16
C ASN A 51 4.84 -8.11 -15.82
N GLY A 52 5.48 -7.23 -15.03
CA GLY A 52 6.02 -5.95 -15.50
C GLY A 52 5.01 -4.81 -15.62
N ARG A 53 3.75 -4.99 -15.22
CA ARG A 53 2.68 -3.96 -15.26
C ARG A 53 1.93 -3.86 -13.94
N LEU A 54 1.28 -2.71 -13.69
CA LEU A 54 0.37 -2.58 -12.55
C LEU A 54 -0.89 -3.43 -12.76
N ALA A 55 -1.20 -4.27 -11.78
CA ALA A 55 -2.43 -5.05 -11.72
C ALA A 55 -2.91 -5.15 -10.28
N ILE A 56 -4.21 -5.33 -10.07
CA ILE A 56 -4.76 -5.46 -8.72
C ILE A 56 -4.38 -6.82 -8.12
N ALA A 57 -4.16 -6.87 -6.81
CA ALA A 57 -3.78 -8.10 -6.10
C ALA A 57 -4.78 -9.23 -6.34
N GLY A 58 -6.08 -8.92 -6.42
CA GLY A 58 -7.15 -9.87 -6.72
C GLY A 58 -7.10 -10.52 -8.10
N SER A 59 -6.25 -10.04 -9.01
CA SER A 59 -6.05 -10.62 -10.34
C SER A 59 -4.82 -11.52 -10.46
N VAL A 60 -3.97 -11.57 -9.42
CA VAL A 60 -2.74 -12.38 -9.42
C VAL A 60 -3.08 -13.86 -9.41
N LYS A 61 -2.33 -14.64 -10.19
CA LYS A 61 -2.46 -16.10 -10.28
C LYS A 61 -1.11 -16.78 -10.11
N VAL A 62 -1.14 -18.06 -9.76
CA VAL A 62 0.06 -18.92 -9.82
C VAL A 62 0.60 -18.92 -11.25
N GLY A 63 1.92 -18.80 -11.39
CA GLY A 63 2.61 -18.63 -12.67
C GLY A 63 2.85 -17.18 -13.08
N ASP A 64 2.20 -16.20 -12.44
CA ASP A 64 2.58 -14.80 -12.59
C ASP A 64 3.94 -14.51 -11.91
N ARG A 65 4.50 -13.33 -12.22
CA ARG A 65 5.71 -12.81 -11.58
C ARG A 65 5.44 -11.46 -10.92
N LEU A 66 5.72 -11.36 -9.62
CA LEU A 66 5.80 -10.06 -8.94
C LEU A 66 7.16 -9.40 -9.19
N GLN A 67 7.34 -8.17 -8.71
CA GLN A 67 8.66 -7.52 -8.66
C GLN A 67 9.15 -7.40 -7.23
N ASP A 68 10.44 -7.69 -7.03
CA ASP A 68 11.09 -7.40 -5.77
C ASP A 68 11.52 -5.94 -5.65
N ALA A 69 12.17 -5.64 -4.53
CA ALA A 69 12.67 -4.32 -4.21
C ALA A 69 13.71 -3.76 -5.22
N HIS A 70 14.31 -4.59 -6.07
CA HIS A 70 15.25 -4.18 -7.12
C HIS A 70 14.64 -4.28 -8.52
N GLY A 71 13.35 -4.63 -8.63
CA GLY A 71 12.65 -4.84 -9.90
C GLY A 71 12.87 -6.23 -10.51
N ALA A 72 13.55 -7.14 -9.80
CA ALA A 72 13.75 -8.50 -10.26
C ALA A 72 12.43 -9.31 -10.15
N PRO A 73 12.15 -10.23 -11.08
CA PRO A 73 10.93 -11.02 -11.06
C PRO A 73 10.92 -12.01 -9.88
N LEU A 74 9.74 -12.18 -9.28
CA LEU A 74 9.47 -13.18 -8.24
C LEU A 74 8.34 -14.11 -8.70
N ASP A 75 8.67 -15.37 -8.98
CA ASP A 75 7.68 -16.34 -9.45
C ASP A 75 6.65 -16.68 -8.37
N VAL A 76 5.36 -16.49 -8.68
CA VAL A 76 4.25 -16.75 -7.77
C VAL A 76 3.94 -18.24 -7.73
N THR A 77 3.97 -18.81 -6.52
CA THR A 77 3.72 -20.24 -6.28
C THR A 77 2.43 -20.49 -5.52
N LYS A 78 1.89 -19.49 -4.81
CA LYS A 78 0.62 -19.61 -4.08
C LYS A 78 -0.11 -18.28 -4.03
N VAL A 79 -1.44 -18.33 -4.20
CA VAL A 79 -2.34 -17.20 -3.98
C VAL A 79 -3.49 -17.69 -3.11
N GLU A 80 -3.76 -16.98 -2.02
CA GLU A 80 -4.85 -17.32 -1.09
C GLU A 80 -5.45 -16.07 -0.46
N VAL A 81 -6.68 -16.18 0.03
CA VAL A 81 -7.31 -15.11 0.82
C VAL A 81 -7.09 -15.41 2.30
N VAL A 82 -6.52 -14.45 3.02
CA VAL A 82 -6.26 -14.52 4.47
C VAL A 82 -6.93 -13.35 5.17
N THR A 83 -7.35 -13.56 6.42
CA THR A 83 -7.78 -12.44 7.28
C THR A 83 -6.63 -12.01 8.17
N LYS A 84 -6.22 -10.74 8.09
CA LYS A 84 -5.18 -10.15 8.94
C LYS A 84 -5.74 -8.93 9.68
N THR A 85 -5.08 -8.58 10.79
CA THR A 85 -5.38 -7.38 11.57
C THR A 85 -4.48 -6.23 11.10
N GLY A 86 -5.07 -5.04 10.99
CA GLY A 86 -4.39 -3.84 10.53
C GLY A 86 -4.61 -3.57 9.04
N LEU A 87 -4.96 -2.34 8.69
CA LEU A 87 -5.16 -1.88 7.33
C LEU A 87 -4.55 -0.50 7.14
N TYR A 88 -3.48 -0.44 6.35
CA TYR A 88 -2.68 0.76 6.13
C TYR A 88 -2.53 1.05 4.64
N ASN A 89 -2.64 2.32 4.26
CA ASN A 89 -2.32 2.79 2.92
C ASN A 89 -1.49 4.09 2.98
N PRO A 90 -0.18 3.99 3.24
CA PRO A 90 0.73 5.13 3.22
C PRO A 90 0.92 5.65 1.79
N GLN A 91 0.85 6.96 1.62
CA GLN A 91 1.16 7.65 0.37
C GLN A 91 2.59 8.19 0.45
N THR A 92 3.41 7.83 -0.53
CA THR A 92 4.77 8.35 -0.71
C THR A 92 4.78 9.42 -1.80
N LEU A 93 5.80 10.30 -1.83
CA LEU A 93 5.97 11.23 -2.96
C LEU A 93 6.13 10.48 -4.28
N HIS A 94 6.92 9.40 -4.27
CA HIS A 94 7.17 8.55 -5.43
C HIS A 94 5.91 7.84 -5.93
N GLY A 95 5.02 7.39 -5.03
CA GLY A 95 3.81 6.62 -5.36
C GLY A 95 4.00 5.10 -5.38
N ASP A 96 5.21 4.63 -5.02
CA ASP A 96 5.49 3.22 -4.76
C ASP A 96 5.90 3.02 -3.30
N ILE A 97 5.95 1.75 -2.91
CA ILE A 97 6.44 1.27 -1.62
C ILE A 97 6.94 -0.18 -1.75
N VAL A 98 7.97 -0.55 -0.99
CA VAL A 98 8.40 -1.94 -0.82
C VAL A 98 7.90 -2.46 0.52
N VAL A 99 7.14 -3.56 0.48
CA VAL A 99 6.60 -4.28 1.64
C VAL A 99 7.01 -5.74 1.55
N ASP A 100 7.59 -6.29 2.60
CA ASP A 100 8.08 -7.69 2.63
C ASP A 100 9.01 -8.03 1.46
N SER A 101 9.84 -7.06 1.05
CA SER A 101 10.75 -7.14 -0.11
C SER A 101 10.05 -7.25 -1.48
N VAL A 102 8.75 -6.97 -1.56
CA VAL A 102 7.96 -6.91 -2.79
C VAL A 102 7.58 -5.46 -3.09
N ARG A 103 7.74 -5.03 -4.33
CA ARG A 103 7.37 -3.68 -4.77
C ARG A 103 5.87 -3.60 -5.08
N ALA A 104 5.23 -2.56 -4.56
CA ALA A 104 3.82 -2.24 -4.75
C ALA A 104 3.64 -0.75 -5.05
N SER A 105 2.48 -0.39 -5.58
CA SER A 105 2.06 1.01 -5.68
C SER A 105 1.33 1.42 -4.40
N THR A 106 1.37 2.70 -4.03
CA THR A 106 0.53 3.24 -2.93
C THR A 106 -0.93 3.46 -3.34
N PHE A 107 -1.30 3.14 -4.58
CA PHE A 107 -2.65 3.29 -5.10
C PHE A 107 -3.47 2.00 -5.04
N THR A 108 -4.78 2.17 -5.10
CA THR A 108 -5.75 1.08 -5.16
C THR A 108 -6.81 1.38 -6.21
N LYS A 109 -7.56 0.37 -6.65
CA LYS A 109 -8.70 0.52 -7.58
C LYS A 109 -9.83 1.39 -7.02
N ALA A 110 -9.83 1.76 -5.74
CA ALA A 110 -10.85 2.64 -5.16
C ALA A 110 -10.89 4.01 -5.87
N VAL A 111 -9.76 4.46 -6.43
CA VAL A 111 -9.65 5.67 -7.23
C VAL A 111 -8.83 5.33 -8.48
N GLU A 112 -9.25 5.79 -9.65
CA GLU A 112 -8.47 5.61 -10.87
C GLU A 112 -7.08 6.25 -10.69
N ILE A 113 -6.02 5.60 -11.19
CA ILE A 113 -4.63 5.96 -10.86
C ILE A 113 -4.31 7.41 -11.26
N LYS A 114 -4.74 7.88 -12.44
CA LYS A 114 -4.50 9.28 -12.85
C LYS A 114 -5.20 10.25 -11.92
N MET A 115 -6.43 9.94 -11.50
CA MET A 115 -7.15 10.72 -10.50
C MET A 115 -6.41 10.74 -9.16
N ALA A 116 -5.89 9.59 -8.72
CA ALA A 116 -5.11 9.52 -7.49
C ALA A 116 -3.82 10.36 -7.57
N HIS A 117 -3.11 10.34 -8.70
CA HIS A 117 -1.96 11.22 -8.93
C HIS A 117 -2.34 12.71 -8.90
N ALA A 118 -3.47 13.09 -9.49
CA ALA A 118 -3.95 14.47 -9.50
C ALA A 118 -4.31 14.94 -8.08
N LEU A 119 -5.01 14.11 -7.30
CA LEU A 119 -5.34 14.40 -5.89
C LEU A 119 -4.08 14.54 -5.01
N MET A 120 -3.01 13.83 -5.34
CA MET A 120 -1.72 13.94 -4.63
C MET A 120 -0.87 15.12 -5.09
N ALA A 121 -1.18 15.78 -6.21
CA ALA A 121 -0.33 16.84 -6.77
C ALA A 121 -0.16 18.06 -5.83
N PRO A 122 -1.20 18.57 -5.14
CA PRO A 122 -1.04 19.68 -4.19
C PRO A 122 -0.15 19.31 -3.01
N LEU A 123 -0.27 18.08 -2.49
CA LEU A 123 0.57 17.58 -1.40
C LEU A 123 2.03 17.44 -1.83
N ARG A 124 2.29 16.95 -3.05
CA ARG A 124 3.64 16.90 -3.62
C ARG A 124 4.23 18.31 -3.78
N MET A 125 3.44 19.26 -4.29
CA MET A 125 3.87 20.65 -4.45
C MET A 125 4.21 21.28 -3.09
N MET A 126 3.35 21.10 -2.09
CA MET A 126 3.60 21.61 -0.72
C MET A 126 4.88 21.04 -0.14
N TYR A 127 5.10 19.72 -0.24
CA TYR A 127 6.33 19.10 0.25
C TYR A 127 7.56 19.62 -0.50
N ASN A 128 7.50 19.71 -1.83
CA ASN A 128 8.63 20.16 -2.65
C ASN A 128 8.95 21.65 -2.45
N ALA A 129 7.95 22.48 -2.19
CA ALA A 129 8.13 23.92 -2.01
C ALA A 129 8.65 24.29 -0.62
N VAL A 130 8.14 23.64 0.44
CA VAL A 130 8.39 24.08 1.83
C VAL A 130 8.74 22.94 2.81
N GLY A 131 8.91 21.70 2.32
CA GLY A 131 9.33 20.55 3.14
C GLY A 131 8.26 20.02 4.11
N LEU A 132 7.01 20.45 3.97
CA LEU A 132 5.91 20.07 4.86
C LEU A 132 5.18 18.82 4.36
N SER A 133 5.03 17.82 5.23
CA SER A 133 4.15 16.65 5.02
C SER A 133 2.80 16.83 5.69
N ALA A 134 1.78 16.11 5.20
CA ALA A 134 0.44 16.10 5.79
C ALA A 134 0.29 15.05 6.91
N THR A 135 1.40 14.57 7.47
CA THR A 135 1.41 13.52 8.51
C THR A 135 0.75 13.95 9.83
N PHE A 136 0.47 15.24 10.01
CA PHE A 136 -0.37 15.70 11.13
C PHE A 136 -1.82 15.21 11.00
N LEU A 137 -2.31 14.93 9.79
CA LEU A 137 -3.61 14.32 9.54
C LEU A 137 -3.66 12.85 9.99
N ASP A 138 -2.51 12.17 10.08
CA ASP A 138 -2.42 10.76 10.47
C ASP A 138 -3.01 10.54 11.89
N LYS A 139 -2.86 11.52 12.79
CA LYS A 139 -3.41 11.48 14.16
C LYS A 139 -4.89 11.84 14.22
N GLY A 140 -5.38 12.66 13.29
CA GLY A 140 -6.79 13.09 13.24
C GLY A 140 -7.73 11.95 12.85
N ALA A 141 -7.30 11.10 11.89
CA ALA A 141 -8.06 9.91 11.49
C ALA A 141 -8.19 8.89 12.63
N ASP A 142 -7.09 8.60 13.35
CA ASP A 142 -7.12 7.71 14.53
C ASP A 142 -8.07 8.26 15.62
N THR A 143 -8.04 9.58 15.85
CA THR A 143 -8.88 10.25 16.85
C THR A 143 -10.36 10.19 16.47
N ILE A 144 -10.72 10.49 15.22
CA ILE A 144 -12.11 10.42 14.72
C ILE A 144 -12.62 8.97 14.74
N MET A 145 -11.81 7.99 14.33
CA MET A 145 -12.19 6.57 14.37
C MET A 145 -12.37 6.05 15.81
N SER A 146 -11.58 6.55 16.76
CA SER A 146 -11.76 6.22 18.19
C SER A 146 -13.06 6.76 18.79
N MET A 147 -13.66 7.79 18.16
CA MET A 147 -14.91 8.42 18.57
C MET A 147 -16.14 7.83 17.86
N LEU A 148 -15.97 7.06 16.79
CA LEU A 148 -17.08 6.40 16.09
C LEU A 148 -17.57 5.20 16.93
N PRO A 149 -18.91 5.04 17.11
CA PRO A 149 -19.45 3.91 17.84
C PRO A 149 -19.06 2.61 17.16
N LYS A 150 -18.38 1.73 17.89
CA LYS A 150 -18.05 0.38 17.42
C LYS A 150 -19.37 -0.38 17.28
N GLY A 151 -19.76 -0.68 16.04
CA GLY A 151 -20.89 -1.57 15.78
C GLY A 151 -20.68 -2.89 16.51
N ARG A 152 -21.61 -3.28 17.38
CA ARG A 152 -21.63 -4.60 18.00
C ARG A 152 -21.85 -5.64 16.89
N THR A 153 -20.87 -6.50 16.67
CA THR A 153 -21.13 -7.78 16.01
C THR A 153 -21.62 -8.72 17.10
N GLU A 154 -22.95 -8.89 17.18
CA GLU A 154 -23.52 -10.07 17.83
C GLU A 154 -23.40 -11.24 16.87
N LEU A 155 -22.67 -12.28 17.30
CA LEU A 155 -22.88 -13.69 17.00
C LEU A 155 -22.49 -14.49 18.25
#